data_AF-A0A2N0Q2L7-F1
#
_entry.id   AF-A0A2N0Q2L7-F1
#
_cell.length_a   1.000
_cell.length_b   1.000
_cell.length_c   1.000
_cell.angle_alpha   90.00
_cell.angle_beta   90.00
_cell.angle_gamma   90.00
#
_symmetry.space_group_name_H-M   'P 1'
#
loop_
_entity.id
_entity.type
_entity.pdbx_description
1 polymer ?
#
loop_
_entity_poly.entity_id
_entity_poly.type
_entity_poly.pdbx_seq_one_letter_code
_entity_poly.pdbx_strand_id
1 'polypeptide(L)'
;MKLIHKDLHSGNILIDGVTLISDFGFCIPTNKTSSDSNVYGVMPYMAPEILRGEQHTLASDVYSLGIIMNEIVTVTPPFNNQPHDHFLVLDICRGLRPNTIRTETTETSNSLNFLKELNKLIERCWDANSINRPTSGEICDIFLNILNDYTNQKQAEEQKNPSYNFDETIDNTLNSSITMETHSQAIYKSKILDLPSHLPEPTNCPNQQEFVSSRIIIQNVQAGKFIFIYFYLFV
;
A
#
# COMPACT_ATOMS: atom_id res chain seq x y z
N MET A 1 10.29 2.16 -24.92
CA MET A 1 8.82 1.97 -24.91
C MET A 1 8.36 2.06 -23.47
N LYS A 2 7.31 2.83 -23.15
CA LYS A 2 6.72 2.85 -21.80
C LYS A 2 5.52 1.88 -21.79
N LEU A 3 5.47 1.00 -20.80
CA LEU A 3 4.46 -0.03 -20.63
C LEU A 3 3.74 0.15 -19.29
N ILE A 4 2.45 -0.12 -19.28
CA ILE A 4 1.61 -0.20 -18.09
C ILE A 4 1.38 -1.68 -17.80
N HIS A 5 1.66 -2.13 -16.57
CA HIS A 5 1.61 -3.53 -16.17
C HIS A 5 0.17 -4.03 -15.98
N LYS A 6 -0.67 -3.21 -15.34
CA LYS A 6 -2.08 -3.47 -15.02
C LYS A 6 -2.36 -4.52 -13.94
N ASP A 7 -1.46 -5.48 -13.75
CA ASP A 7 -1.61 -6.53 -12.72
C ASP A 7 -0.35 -6.66 -11.85
N LEU A 8 0.19 -5.53 -11.39
CA LEU A 8 1.39 -5.54 -10.55
C LEU A 8 1.01 -5.91 -9.10
N HIS A 9 1.56 -7.00 -8.59
CA HIS A 9 1.39 -7.46 -7.21
C HIS A 9 2.57 -8.36 -6.80
N SER A 10 2.71 -8.69 -5.52
CA SER A 10 3.84 -9.49 -5.01
C SER A 10 3.97 -10.86 -5.68
N GLY A 11 2.85 -11.52 -5.99
CA GLY A 11 2.83 -12.77 -6.76
C GLY A 11 3.40 -12.70 -8.19
N ASN A 12 3.58 -11.50 -8.76
CA ASN A 12 4.20 -11.27 -10.07
C ASN A 12 5.66 -10.79 -9.96
N ILE A 13 6.23 -10.80 -8.75
CA ILE A 13 7.65 -10.54 -8.50
C ILE A 13 8.37 -11.88 -8.34
N LEU A 14 9.32 -12.16 -9.24
CA LEU A 14 10.15 -13.35 -9.20
C LEU A 14 11.50 -13.04 -8.56
N ILE A 15 12.00 -13.96 -7.75
CA ILE A 15 13.29 -13.86 -7.08
C ILE A 15 14.11 -15.12 -7.43
N ASP A 16 15.15 -14.94 -8.23
CA ASP A 16 16.13 -15.99 -8.56
C ASP A 16 17.51 -15.36 -8.77
N GLY A 17 18.21 -15.07 -7.67
CA GLY A 17 19.47 -14.31 -7.65
C GLY A 17 19.34 -12.82 -8.03
N VAL A 18 18.30 -12.48 -8.79
CA VAL A 18 17.86 -11.12 -9.14
C VAL A 18 16.34 -11.00 -8.97
N THR A 19 15.86 -9.78 -8.76
CA THR A 19 14.43 -9.48 -8.67
C THR A 19 13.89 -9.06 -10.03
N LEU A 20 12.85 -9.74 -10.52
CA LEU A 20 12.24 -9.49 -11.82
C LEU A 20 10.73 -9.30 -11.70
N ILE A 21 10.18 -8.35 -12.46
CA ILE A 21 8.74 -8.24 -12.69
C ILE A 21 8.37 -9.23 -13.80
N SER A 22 7.28 -9.97 -13.60
CA SER A 22 6.79 -11.01 -14.50
C SER A 22 5.31 -10.83 -14.84
N ASP A 23 4.76 -11.72 -15.67
CA ASP A 23 3.38 -11.71 -16.15
C ASP A 23 2.96 -10.43 -16.91
N PHE A 24 3.57 -10.24 -18.08
CA PHE A 24 3.25 -9.14 -18.98
C PHE A 24 2.00 -9.39 -19.84
N GLY A 25 1.18 -10.40 -19.52
CA GLY A 25 0.05 -10.84 -20.36
C GLY A 25 -1.02 -9.77 -20.56
N PHE A 26 -1.16 -8.85 -19.60
CA PHE A 26 -2.13 -7.75 -19.65
C PHE A 26 -1.50 -6.40 -20.00
N CYS A 27 -0.19 -6.33 -20.24
CA CYS A 27 0.50 -5.06 -20.41
C CYS A 27 0.08 -4.33 -21.67
N ILE A 28 -0.02 -3.00 -21.58
CA ILE A 28 -0.30 -2.14 -22.72
C ILE A 28 0.73 -1.01 -22.84
N PRO A 29 1.09 -0.59 -24.06
CA PRO A 29 1.84 0.64 -24.29
C PRO A 29 1.08 1.87 -23.77
N THR A 30 1.78 2.86 -23.22
CA THR A 30 1.14 4.08 -22.70
C THR A 30 0.43 4.94 -23.75
N ASN A 31 0.67 4.69 -25.05
CA ASN A 31 0.00 5.36 -26.16
C ASN A 31 -1.23 4.61 -26.66
N LYS A 32 -1.63 3.51 -26.00
CA LYS A 32 -2.85 2.77 -26.30
C LYS A 32 -3.80 2.84 -25.10
N THR A 33 -5.09 2.87 -25.39
CA THR A 33 -6.14 2.66 -24.39
C THR A 33 -6.62 1.21 -24.45
N SER A 34 -7.00 0.66 -23.31
CA SER A 34 -7.63 -0.65 -23.25
C SER A 34 -9.05 -0.54 -23.82
N SER A 35 -9.45 -1.44 -24.71
CA SER A 35 -10.85 -1.54 -25.17
C SER A 35 -11.73 -2.34 -24.21
N ASP A 36 -11.12 -3.08 -23.27
CA ASP A 36 -11.85 -3.85 -22.27
C ASP A 36 -12.42 -2.94 -21.18
N SER A 37 -13.73 -3.07 -20.95
CA SER A 37 -14.45 -2.44 -19.83
C SER A 37 -14.30 -3.21 -18.52
N ASN A 38 -13.79 -4.44 -18.58
CA ASN A 38 -13.63 -5.28 -17.40
C ASN A 38 -12.41 -4.84 -16.60
N VAL A 39 -12.61 -4.66 -15.29
CA VAL A 39 -11.51 -4.42 -14.35
C VAL A 39 -10.96 -5.77 -13.91
N TYR A 40 -9.65 -5.96 -14.10
CA TYR A 40 -8.93 -7.18 -13.78
C TYR A 40 -7.74 -6.88 -12.89
N GLY A 41 -7.51 -7.72 -11.89
CA GLY A 41 -6.28 -7.70 -11.10
C GLY A 41 -6.47 -8.27 -9.70
N VAL A 42 -5.54 -7.97 -8.79
CA VAL A 42 -5.60 -8.35 -7.37
C VAL A 42 -6.04 -7.15 -6.53
N MET A 43 -7.31 -7.12 -6.13
CA MET A 43 -7.99 -5.99 -5.48
C MET A 43 -7.15 -5.20 -4.44
N PRO A 44 -6.47 -5.83 -3.45
CA PRO A 44 -5.63 -5.12 -2.49
C PRO A 44 -4.51 -4.23 -3.07
N TYR A 45 -4.02 -4.53 -4.27
CA TYR A 45 -2.93 -3.80 -4.94
C TYR A 45 -3.44 -2.75 -5.92
N MET A 46 -4.75 -2.69 -6.16
CA MET A 46 -5.33 -1.85 -7.21
C MET A 46 -5.56 -0.44 -6.70
N ALA A 47 -5.13 0.53 -7.52
CA ALA A 47 -5.35 1.94 -7.22
C ALA A 47 -6.85 2.29 -7.17
N PRO A 48 -7.27 3.25 -6.33
CA PRO A 48 -8.68 3.55 -6.11
C PRO A 48 -9.40 4.05 -7.38
N GLU A 49 -8.71 4.73 -8.29
CA GLU A 49 -9.27 5.12 -9.58
C GLU A 49 -9.56 3.92 -10.49
N ILE A 50 -8.74 2.86 -10.43
CA ILE A 50 -8.96 1.63 -11.19
C ILE A 50 -10.13 0.84 -10.62
N LEU A 51 -10.26 0.82 -9.29
CA LEU A 51 -11.41 0.26 -8.60
C LEU A 51 -12.73 0.99 -8.94
N ARG A 52 -12.65 2.23 -9.45
CA ARG A 52 -13.79 2.99 -10.00
C ARG A 52 -14.07 2.73 -11.48
N GLY A 53 -13.30 1.84 -12.12
CA GLY A 53 -13.42 1.53 -13.54
C GLY A 53 -12.69 2.51 -14.45
N GLU A 54 -11.82 3.38 -13.90
CA GLU A 54 -10.97 4.23 -14.72
C GLU A 54 -9.83 3.43 -15.37
N GLN A 55 -9.20 4.01 -16.39
CA GLN A 55 -8.16 3.33 -17.15
C GLN A 55 -6.85 3.23 -16.36
N HIS A 56 -6.17 2.09 -16.51
CA HIS A 56 -4.83 1.91 -15.95
C HIS A 56 -3.83 2.92 -16.52
N THR A 57 -2.93 3.37 -15.66
CA THR A 57 -1.86 4.31 -15.96
C THR A 57 -0.56 3.86 -15.31
N LEU A 58 0.57 4.47 -15.69
CA LEU A 58 1.83 4.28 -14.97
C LEU A 58 1.70 4.63 -13.48
N ALA A 59 0.90 5.64 -13.14
CA ALA A 59 0.66 6.03 -11.76
C ALA A 59 -0.19 4.98 -10.99
N SER A 60 -1.04 4.21 -11.68
CA SER A 60 -1.73 3.08 -11.06
C SER A 60 -0.78 1.91 -10.75
N ASP A 61 0.23 1.66 -11.60
CA ASP A 61 1.28 0.67 -11.28
C ASP A 61 2.15 1.16 -10.11
N VAL A 62 2.41 2.47 -9.99
CA VAL A 62 3.12 3.05 -8.83
C VAL A 62 2.34 2.84 -7.53
N TYR A 63 1.01 2.96 -7.55
CA TYR A 63 0.19 2.63 -6.38
C TYR A 63 0.42 1.17 -5.96
N SER A 64 0.34 0.24 -6.91
CA SER A 64 0.60 -1.19 -6.65
C SER A 64 2.00 -1.43 -6.10
N LEU A 65 3.01 -0.73 -6.63
CA LEU A 65 4.38 -0.76 -6.09
C LEU A 65 4.44 -0.27 -4.65
N GLY A 66 3.71 0.79 -4.30
CA GLY A 66 3.56 1.26 -2.91
C GLY A 66 3.01 0.19 -1.98
N ILE A 67 1.98 -0.53 -2.42
CA ILE A 67 1.40 -1.65 -1.67
C ILE A 67 2.41 -2.80 -1.52
N ILE A 68 3.16 -3.15 -2.57
CA ILE A 68 4.22 -4.18 -2.51
C ILE A 68 5.33 -3.78 -1.54
N MET A 69 5.78 -2.51 -1.58
CA MET A 69 6.79 -2.00 -0.65
C MET A 69 6.28 -2.11 0.80
N ASN A 70 5.02 -1.75 1.07
CA ASN A 70 4.41 -1.93 2.38
C ASN A 70 4.34 -3.40 2.81
N GLU A 71 3.96 -4.31 1.91
CA GLU A 71 3.89 -5.75 2.19
C GLU A 71 5.26 -6.32 2.57
N ILE A 72 6.31 -5.95 1.84
CA ILE A 72 7.70 -6.38 2.13
C ILE A 72 8.12 -5.88 3.51
N VAL A 73 7.85 -4.60 3.78
CA VAL A 73 8.28 -3.90 4.99
C VAL A 73 7.51 -4.39 6.22
N THR A 74 6.22 -4.68 6.10
CA THR A 74 5.39 -5.18 7.22
C THR A 74 5.37 -6.70 7.33
N VAL A 75 5.91 -7.40 6.33
CA VAL A 75 5.83 -8.86 6.17
C VAL A 75 4.37 -9.36 6.28
N THR A 76 3.43 -8.53 5.84
CA THR A 76 1.99 -8.74 6.02
C THR A 76 1.27 -8.46 4.70
N PRO A 77 0.51 -9.43 4.16
CA PRO A 77 -0.28 -9.19 2.95
C PRO A 77 -1.26 -8.03 3.15
N PRO A 78 -1.46 -7.16 2.13
CA PRO A 78 -2.33 -6.00 2.27
C PRO A 78 -3.75 -6.46 2.59
N PHE A 79 -4.35 -5.86 3.63
CA PHE A 79 -5.70 -6.15 4.10
C PHE A 79 -5.95 -7.61 4.53
N ASN A 80 -4.91 -8.33 4.98
CA ASN A 80 -4.97 -9.74 5.38
C ASN A 80 -6.06 -10.09 6.40
N ASN A 81 -6.45 -9.16 7.26
CA ASN A 81 -7.37 -9.40 8.38
C ASN A 81 -8.87 -9.24 8.03
N GLN A 82 -9.24 -9.03 6.77
CA GLN A 82 -10.63 -8.78 6.38
C GLN A 82 -11.04 -9.42 5.04
N PRO A 83 -12.35 -9.59 4.76
CA PRO A 83 -12.82 -10.05 3.46
C PRO A 83 -12.43 -9.11 2.32
N HIS A 84 -12.07 -9.66 1.16
CA HIS A 84 -11.85 -8.87 -0.06
C HIS A 84 -13.16 -8.77 -0.86
N ASP A 85 -14.12 -8.03 -0.31
CA ASP A 85 -15.45 -7.80 -0.88
C ASP A 85 -15.68 -6.33 -1.25
N HIS A 86 -16.90 -5.98 -1.64
CA HIS A 86 -17.24 -4.63 -2.07
C HIS A 86 -17.10 -3.57 -0.96
N PHE A 87 -17.13 -3.95 0.33
CA PHE A 87 -16.89 -2.99 1.41
C PHE A 87 -15.42 -2.59 1.46
N LEU A 88 -14.49 -3.53 1.19
CA LEU A 88 -13.07 -3.20 1.09
C LEU A 88 -12.81 -2.22 -0.06
N VAL A 89 -13.42 -2.45 -1.22
CA VAL A 89 -13.34 -1.54 -2.37
C VAL A 89 -13.79 -0.13 -1.98
N LEU A 90 -14.95 -0.03 -1.34
CA LEU A 90 -15.49 1.24 -0.85
C LEU A 90 -14.57 1.92 0.17
N ASP A 91 -14.00 1.14 1.08
CA ASP A 91 -13.08 1.63 2.11
C ASP A 91 -11.76 2.15 1.50
N ILE A 92 -11.21 1.47 0.48
CA ILE A 92 -10.02 1.93 -0.25
C ILE A 92 -10.28 3.28 -0.93
N CYS A 93 -11.44 3.45 -1.58
CA CYS A 93 -11.83 4.73 -2.17
C CYS A 93 -12.01 5.82 -1.11
N ARG A 94 -12.49 5.47 0.10
CA ARG A 94 -12.61 6.40 1.24
C ARG A 94 -11.27 6.70 1.94
N GLY A 95 -10.18 6.14 1.45
CA GLY A 95 -8.83 6.43 1.94
C GLY A 95 -8.24 5.40 2.89
N LEU A 96 -8.87 4.24 3.08
CA LEU A 96 -8.24 3.13 3.79
C LEU A 96 -6.97 2.69 3.06
N ARG A 97 -5.89 2.48 3.80
CA ARG A 97 -4.63 1.89 3.33
C ARG A 97 -4.20 0.75 4.25
N PRO A 98 -3.32 -0.15 3.79
CA PRO A 98 -2.69 -1.13 4.67
C PRO A 98 -2.00 -0.46 5.86
N ASN A 99 -1.89 -1.18 6.97
CA ASN A 99 -1.18 -0.67 8.14
C ASN A 99 0.30 -0.42 7.79
N THR A 100 0.83 0.72 8.22
CA THR A 100 2.26 1.02 8.14
C THR A 100 2.98 0.56 9.41
N ILE A 101 4.31 0.45 9.35
CA ILE A 101 5.10 0.21 10.55
C ILE A 101 4.93 1.39 11.50
N ARG A 102 4.61 1.09 12.76
CA ARG A 102 4.57 2.10 13.81
C ARG A 102 5.98 2.53 14.20
N THR A 103 6.28 3.80 14.00
CA THR A 103 7.60 4.39 14.33
C THR A 103 7.53 5.46 15.43
N GLU A 104 6.44 5.49 16.21
CA GLU A 104 6.10 6.54 17.18
C GLU A 104 6.75 6.37 18.56
N THR A 105 7.84 5.60 18.68
CA THR A 105 8.57 5.50 19.94
C THR A 105 9.23 6.84 20.28
N THR A 106 9.18 7.22 21.57
CA THR A 106 9.71 8.48 22.13
C THR A 106 11.24 8.62 21.99
N GLU A 107 11.92 7.55 21.60
CA GLU A 107 13.32 7.58 21.22
C GLU A 107 13.41 7.45 19.69
N THR A 108 13.67 8.57 19.03
CA THR A 108 14.21 8.59 17.66
C THR A 108 15.63 8.03 17.70
N SER A 109 15.77 6.70 17.69
CA SER A 109 17.04 6.10 17.27
C SER A 109 17.26 6.46 15.79
N ASN A 110 18.51 6.71 15.41
CA ASN A 110 18.85 6.97 14.01
C ASN A 110 18.42 5.78 13.13
N SER A 111 18.49 4.55 13.66
CA SER A 111 18.04 3.33 13.00
C SER A 111 16.56 3.37 12.59
N LEU A 112 15.69 4.04 13.34
CA LEU A 112 14.27 4.14 13.01
C LEU A 112 13.96 5.23 11.98
N ASN A 113 14.91 6.13 11.70
CA ASN A 113 14.75 7.16 10.67
C ASN A 113 14.59 6.56 9.28
N PHE A 114 15.30 5.46 8.99
CA PHE A 114 15.15 4.70 7.75
C PHE A 114 13.70 4.25 7.52
N LEU A 115 13.07 3.62 8.53
CA LEU A 115 11.67 3.17 8.42
C LEU A 115 10.69 4.35 8.29
N LYS A 116 10.98 5.48 8.94
CA LYS A 116 10.17 6.71 8.80
C LYS A 116 10.19 7.27 7.39
N GLU A 117 11.37 7.41 6.79
CA GLU A 117 11.49 7.91 5.42
C GLU A 117 10.93 6.91 4.40
N LEU A 118 11.07 5.61 4.65
CA LEU A 118 10.47 4.57 3.82
C LEU A 118 8.94 4.60 3.88
N ASN A 119 8.34 4.75 5.07
CA ASN A 119 6.90 4.94 5.23
C ASN A 119 6.40 6.16 4.44
N LYS A 120 7.11 7.30 4.50
CA LYS A 120 6.75 8.50 3.71
C LYS A 120 6.79 8.24 2.21
N LEU A 121 7.78 7.48 1.72
CA LEU A 121 7.87 7.11 0.30
C LEU A 121 6.71 6.21 -0.12
N ILE A 122 6.41 5.18 0.68
CA ILE A 122 5.25 4.30 0.49
C ILE A 122 3.97 5.15 0.45
N GLU A 123 3.83 6.09 1.38
CA GLU A 123 2.65 6.94 1.48
C GLU A 123 2.43 7.84 0.27
N ARG A 124 3.51 8.34 -0.32
CA ARG A 124 3.45 9.08 -1.59
C ARG A 124 3.07 8.19 -2.77
N CYS A 125 3.48 6.91 -2.77
CA CYS A 125 3.16 5.98 -3.85
C CYS A 125 1.67 5.62 -3.89
N TRP A 126 1.00 5.53 -2.73
CA TRP A 126 -0.41 5.15 -2.65
C TRP A 126 -1.38 6.33 -2.45
N ASP A 127 -0.96 7.56 -2.79
CA ASP A 127 -1.81 8.75 -2.73
C ASP A 127 -3.09 8.52 -3.57
N ALA A 128 -4.24 8.91 -3.04
CA ALA A 128 -5.52 8.83 -3.73
C ALA A 128 -5.51 9.60 -5.06
N ASN A 129 -4.83 10.75 -5.12
CA ASN A 129 -4.63 11.50 -6.36
C ASN A 129 -3.41 10.95 -7.10
N SER A 130 -3.65 10.35 -8.26
CA SER A 130 -2.59 9.74 -9.09
C SER A 130 -1.51 10.73 -9.54
N ILE A 131 -1.80 12.03 -9.59
CA ILE A 131 -0.84 13.08 -10.00
C ILE A 131 0.23 13.31 -8.92
N ASN A 132 -0.10 13.08 -7.65
CA ASN A 132 0.82 13.27 -6.53
C ASN A 132 1.83 12.13 -6.39
N ARG A 133 1.59 11.00 -7.07
CA ARG A 133 2.44 9.81 -6.99
C ARG A 133 3.76 10.05 -7.73
N PRO A 134 4.90 9.66 -7.16
CA PRO A 134 6.19 9.77 -7.82
C PRO A 134 6.28 8.84 -9.04
N THR A 135 7.14 9.17 -9.98
CA THR A 135 7.53 8.27 -11.07
C THR A 135 8.46 7.16 -10.54
N SER A 136 8.57 6.05 -11.26
CA SER A 136 9.50 4.96 -10.89
C SER A 136 10.96 5.42 -10.79
N GLY A 137 11.37 6.42 -11.58
CA GLY A 137 12.70 7.02 -11.50
C GLY A 137 12.89 7.77 -10.18
N GLU A 138 11.95 8.65 -9.82
CA GLU A 138 11.98 9.37 -8.55
C GLU A 138 11.93 8.43 -7.35
N ILE A 139 11.16 7.34 -7.41
CA ILE A 139 11.13 6.31 -6.36
C ILE A 139 12.53 5.70 -6.18
N CYS A 140 13.20 5.34 -7.28
CA CYS A 140 14.56 4.78 -7.25
C CYS A 140 15.55 5.77 -6.60
N ASP A 141 15.52 7.04 -7.03
CA ASP A 141 16.42 8.07 -6.51
C ASP A 141 16.18 8.32 -5.01
N ILE A 142 14.92 8.44 -4.59
CA ILE A 142 14.56 8.63 -3.17
C ILE A 142 15.01 7.42 -2.36
N PHE A 143 14.74 6.20 -2.83
CA PHE A 143 15.10 4.98 -2.11
C PHE A 143 16.61 4.82 -1.97
N LEU A 144 17.38 5.12 -3.01
CA LEU A 144 18.86 5.09 -2.95
C LEU A 144 19.40 6.11 -1.94
N ASN A 145 18.80 7.30 -1.85
CA ASN A 145 19.19 8.29 -0.85
C ASN A 145 18.90 7.79 0.58
N ILE A 146 17.71 7.22 0.81
CA ILE A 146 17.34 6.62 2.09
C ILE A 146 18.34 5.52 2.50
N LEU A 147 18.73 4.64 1.56
CA LEU A 147 19.70 3.57 1.81
C LEU A 147 21.12 4.09 2.10
N ASN A 148 21.54 5.12 1.38
CA ASN A 148 22.84 5.74 1.60
C ASN A 148 22.90 6.39 2.99
N ASP A 149 21.86 7.12 3.37
CA ASP A 149 21.75 7.73 4.69
C ASP A 149 21.77 6.67 5.81
N TYR A 150 21.01 5.58 5.64
CA TYR A 150 21.04 4.43 6.54
C TYR A 150 22.44 3.85 6.71
N THR A 151 23.12 3.58 5.59
CA THR A 151 24.45 2.96 5.57
C THR A 151 25.49 3.86 6.25
N ASN A 152 25.44 5.16 5.98
CA ASN A 152 26.34 6.14 6.60
C ASN A 152 26.12 6.23 8.12
N GLN A 153 24.85 6.24 8.57
CA GLN A 153 24.51 6.27 9.99
C GLN A 153 24.97 4.99 10.70
N LYS A 154 24.71 3.82 10.12
CA LYS A 154 25.16 2.53 10.63
C LYS A 154 26.68 2.50 10.82
N GLN A 155 27.44 2.88 9.80
CA GLN A 155 28.90 2.92 9.88
C GLN A 155 29.40 3.89 10.95
N ALA A 156 28.78 5.06 11.08
CA ALA A 156 29.17 6.04 12.09
C ALA A 156 28.88 5.56 13.53
N GLU A 157 27.82 4.79 13.75
CA GLU A 157 27.48 4.23 15.06
C GLU A 157 28.34 3.03 15.43
N GLU A 158 28.59 2.12 14.50
CA GLU A 158 29.50 0.99 14.69
C GLU A 158 30.94 1.45 14.99
N GLN A 159 31.38 2.57 14.40
CA GLN A 159 32.68 3.18 14.74
C GLN A 159 32.72 3.75 16.16
N LYS A 160 31.62 4.33 16.65
CA LYS A 160 31.52 4.89 18.00
C LYS A 160 31.39 3.81 19.06
N ASN A 161 30.66 2.75 18.76
CA ASN A 161 30.43 1.62 19.65
C ASN A 161 30.35 0.31 18.84
N PRO A 162 31.46 -0.46 18.72
CA PRO A 162 31.47 -1.71 17.96
C PRO A 162 30.53 -2.80 18.49
N SER A 163 29.99 -2.67 19.70
CA SER A 163 28.99 -3.60 20.25
C SER A 163 27.54 -3.19 19.99
N TYR A 164 27.31 -2.00 19.41
CA TYR A 164 25.96 -1.54 19.06
C TYR A 164 25.48 -2.23 17.79
N ASN A 165 24.30 -2.87 17.85
CA ASN A 165 23.68 -3.51 16.70
C ASN A 165 22.58 -2.61 16.12
N PHE A 166 22.93 -1.88 15.05
CA PHE A 166 22.02 -0.96 14.36
C PHE A 166 20.81 -1.68 13.75
N ASP A 167 21.01 -2.89 13.23
CA ASP A 167 19.97 -3.67 12.55
C ASP A 167 18.98 -4.28 13.56
N GLU A 168 19.43 -4.64 14.77
CA GLU A 168 18.59 -5.27 15.80
C GLU A 168 17.37 -4.42 16.19
N THR A 169 17.52 -3.09 16.21
CA THR A 169 16.39 -2.19 16.50
C THR A 169 15.33 -2.24 15.40
N ILE A 170 15.76 -2.32 14.14
CA ILE A 170 14.85 -2.48 13.00
C ILE A 170 14.19 -3.84 13.06
N ASP A 171 14.96 -4.91 13.21
CA ASP A 171 14.46 -6.28 13.26
C ASP A 171 13.41 -6.47 14.35
N ASN A 172 13.66 -5.94 15.56
CA ASN A 172 12.68 -5.98 16.65
C ASN A 172 11.39 -5.22 16.30
N THR A 173 11.51 -4.06 15.65
CA THR A 173 10.36 -3.27 15.19
C THR A 173 9.54 -4.04 14.14
N LEU A 174 10.21 -4.63 13.16
CA LEU A 174 9.60 -5.43 12.09
C LEU A 174 8.93 -6.68 12.63
N ASN A 175 9.62 -7.43 13.49
CA ASN A 175 9.13 -8.68 14.07
C ASN A 175 7.89 -8.47 14.96
N SER A 176 7.79 -7.33 15.65
CA SER A 176 6.60 -6.98 16.44
C SER A 176 5.33 -6.76 15.59
N SER A 177 5.50 -6.52 14.29
CA SER A 177 4.41 -6.17 13.36
C SER A 177 3.88 -7.37 12.56
N ILE A 178 4.49 -8.55 12.67
CA ILE A 178 4.17 -9.72 11.85
C ILE A 178 2.80 -10.30 12.26
N THR A 179 1.86 -10.35 11.30
CA THR A 179 0.61 -11.10 11.44
C THR A 179 0.46 -12.07 10.27
N MET A 180 0.59 -13.38 10.52
CA MET A 180 0.57 -14.40 9.45
C MET A 180 -0.83 -14.95 9.15
N GLU A 181 -1.83 -14.65 9.97
CA GLU A 181 -3.19 -15.14 9.72
C GLU A 181 -3.86 -14.29 8.64
N THR A 182 -4.39 -14.98 7.63
CA THR A 182 -5.19 -14.36 6.58
C THR A 182 -6.65 -14.73 6.80
N HIS A 183 -7.53 -13.75 6.62
CA HIS A 183 -8.96 -13.95 6.66
C HIS A 183 -9.36 -14.94 5.56
N SER A 184 -10.25 -15.88 5.88
CA SER A 184 -10.65 -16.96 4.94
C SER A 184 -11.27 -16.48 3.62
N GLN A 185 -11.72 -15.23 3.58
CA GLN A 185 -12.29 -14.55 2.39
C GLN A 185 -11.32 -13.53 1.77
N ALA A 186 -10.05 -13.51 2.18
CA ALA A 186 -9.00 -12.74 1.52
C ALA A 186 -8.56 -13.47 0.24
N ILE A 187 -8.42 -12.72 -0.85
CA ILE A 187 -8.11 -13.24 -2.19
C ILE A 187 -6.92 -12.45 -2.76
N TYR A 188 -5.80 -13.17 -2.97
CA TYR A 188 -4.53 -12.64 -3.51
C TYR A 188 -4.21 -13.23 -4.88
N LYS A 189 -5.24 -13.45 -5.70
CA LYS A 189 -5.12 -13.99 -7.05
C LYS A 189 -5.89 -13.10 -8.01
N SER A 190 -5.32 -12.91 -9.20
CA SER A 190 -5.89 -12.06 -10.22
C SER A 190 -7.23 -12.61 -10.69
N LYS A 191 -8.23 -11.74 -10.80
CA LYS A 191 -9.57 -12.08 -11.31
C LYS A 191 -10.23 -10.86 -11.93
N ILE A 192 -11.25 -11.11 -12.75
CA ILE A 192 -12.20 -10.07 -13.13
C ILE A 192 -12.97 -9.67 -11.85
N LEU A 193 -13.04 -8.36 -11.60
CA LEU A 193 -13.74 -7.79 -10.47
C LEU A 193 -15.12 -7.30 -10.91
N ASP A 194 -16.14 -7.76 -10.19
CA ASP A 194 -17.49 -7.19 -10.26
C ASP A 194 -17.55 -6.01 -9.27
N LEU A 195 -17.43 -4.80 -9.80
CA LEU A 195 -17.26 -3.57 -9.01
C LEU A 195 -18.58 -2.79 -8.94
N PRO A 196 -18.88 -2.14 -7.80
CA PRO A 196 -20.06 -1.29 -7.67
C PRO A 196 -20.07 -0.16 -8.70
N SER A 197 -21.22 0.13 -9.29
CA SER A 197 -21.35 1.16 -10.34
C SER A 197 -21.16 2.61 -9.85
N HIS A 198 -21.25 2.85 -8.54
CA HIS A 198 -21.13 4.17 -7.93
C HIS A 198 -20.27 4.12 -6.66
N LEU A 199 -18.96 4.24 -6.84
CA LEU A 199 -18.02 4.42 -5.75
C LEU A 199 -17.78 5.92 -5.49
N PRO A 200 -17.41 6.32 -4.27
CA PRO A 200 -17.06 7.70 -3.96
C PRO A 200 -15.74 8.10 -4.64
N GLU A 201 -15.54 9.40 -4.84
CA GLU A 201 -14.26 9.93 -5.31
C GLU A 201 -13.12 9.51 -4.36
N PRO A 202 -11.95 9.10 -4.87
CA PRO A 202 -10.83 8.69 -4.02
C PRO A 202 -10.35 9.83 -3.12
N THR A 203 -10.20 9.56 -1.83
CA THR A 203 -9.62 10.50 -0.87
C THR A 203 -8.48 9.86 -0.08
N ASN A 204 -7.62 10.70 0.51
CA ASN A 204 -6.65 10.25 1.51
C ASN A 204 -7.30 10.35 2.90
N CYS A 205 -7.16 9.32 3.73
CA CYS A 205 -7.57 9.38 5.13
C CYS A 205 -6.43 9.95 5.98
N PRO A 206 -6.64 11.07 6.72
CA PRO A 206 -5.58 11.71 7.49
C PRO A 206 -5.12 10.88 8.69
N ASN A 207 -5.99 10.01 9.22
CA ASN A 207 -5.67 9.13 10.34
C ASN A 207 -6.23 7.72 10.12
N GLN A 208 -5.37 6.80 9.71
CA GLN A 208 -5.75 5.39 9.49
C GLN A 208 -6.26 4.70 10.77
N GLN A 209 -5.84 5.13 11.96
CA GLN A 209 -6.27 4.52 13.23
C GLN A 209 -7.74 4.83 13.57
N GLU A 210 -8.26 5.96 13.07
CA GLU A 210 -9.63 6.40 13.28
C GLU A 210 -10.56 6.02 12.11
N PHE A 211 -10.04 5.30 11.11
CA PHE A 211 -10.83 4.90 9.96
C PHE A 211 -11.96 3.94 10.34
N VAL A 212 -13.21 4.34 10.06
CA VAL A 212 -14.39 3.50 10.29
C VAL A 212 -14.81 2.79 9.01
N SER A 213 -14.70 1.46 9.02
CA SER A 213 -15.09 0.61 7.89
C SER A 213 -16.55 0.80 7.48
N SER A 214 -16.79 0.84 6.17
CA SER A 214 -18.12 0.93 5.57
C SER A 214 -19.04 -0.20 6.03
N ARG A 215 -18.48 -1.39 6.30
CA ARG A 215 -19.24 -2.52 6.83
C ARG A 215 -19.88 -2.17 8.18
N ILE A 216 -19.12 -1.55 9.07
CA ILE A 216 -19.57 -1.14 10.41
C ILE A 216 -20.60 -0.02 10.30
N ILE A 217 -20.35 0.97 9.42
CA ILE A 217 -21.29 2.08 9.18
C ILE A 217 -22.66 1.52 8.75
N ILE A 218 -22.69 0.63 7.76
CA ILE A 218 -23.93 0.09 7.21
C ILE A 218 -24.65 -0.79 8.23
N GLN A 219 -23.92 -1.62 9.01
CA GLN A 219 -24.51 -2.39 10.10
C GLN A 219 -25.18 -1.47 11.15
N ASN A 220 -24.54 -0.35 11.51
CA ASN A 220 -25.10 0.61 12.46
C ASN A 220 -26.34 1.34 11.92
N VAL A 221 -26.35 1.71 10.63
CA VAL A 221 -27.53 2.28 9.96
C VAL A 221 -28.69 1.29 10.00
N GLN A 222 -28.45 0.03 9.61
CA GLN A 222 -29.47 -1.02 9.60
C GLN A 222 -30.00 -1.34 11.01
N ALA A 223 -29.14 -1.21 12.04
CA ALA A 223 -29.52 -1.39 13.43
C ALA A 223 -30.23 -0.18 14.07
N GLY A 224 -30.50 0.89 13.32
CA GLY A 224 -31.18 2.09 13.83
C GLY A 224 -30.35 2.94 14.80
N LYS A 225 -29.02 2.73 14.86
CA LYS A 225 -28.11 3.47 15.74
C LYS A 225 -27.66 4.78 15.10
N PHE A 226 -28.60 5.68 14.80
CA PHE A 226 -28.35 6.92 14.05
C PHE A 226 -27.54 7.99 14.81
N ILE A 227 -27.52 7.94 16.15
CA ILE A 227 -26.89 8.98 16.99
C ILE A 227 -25.34 8.94 16.91
N PHE A 228 -24.74 7.80 16.58
CA PHE A 228 -23.28 7.66 16.55
C PHE A 228 -22.63 8.07 15.22
N ILE A 229 -23.36 8.06 14.11
CA ILE A 229 -22.80 8.32 12.78
C ILE A 229 -22.53 9.82 12.55
N TYR A 230 -23.35 10.70 13.15
CA TYR A 230 -23.17 12.15 13.05
C TYR A 230 -21.86 12.65 13.65
N PHE A 231 -21.30 11.93 14.64
CA PHE A 231 -20.02 12.29 15.26
C PHE A 231 -18.79 11.92 14.41
N TYR A 232 -18.90 10.96 13.49
CA TYR A 232 -17.76 10.48 12.67
C TYR A 232 -17.68 11.10 11.26
N LEU A 233 -18.72 11.77 10.79
CA LEU A 233 -18.75 12.37 9.44
C LEU A 233 -18.43 13.88 9.42
N PHE A 234 -18.26 14.53 10.57
CA PHE A 234 -18.11 15.99 10.67
C PHE A 234 -17.00 16.47 11.63
N VAL A 235 -16.01 15.64 11.95
CA VAL A 235 -14.76 16.07 12.62
C VAL A 235 -13.58 15.83 11.70
#